data_AF-A0A9P3H6G7-F1
#
_entry.id   AF-A0A9P3H6G7-F1
#
_cell.length_a   1.000
_cell.length_b   1.000
_cell.length_c   1.000
_cell.angle_alpha   90.00
_cell.angle_beta   90.00
_cell.angle_gamma   90.00
#
_symmetry.space_group_name_H-M   'P 1'
#
loop_
_entity.id
_entity.type
_entity.pdbx_description
1 polymer ?
#
loop_
_entity_poly.entity_id
_entity_poly.type
_entity_poly.pdbx_seq_one_letter_code
_entity_poly.pdbx_strand_id
1 'polypeptide(L)'
;MDNPNQSPRNEYIPISEERRQILEEKYRRRNLAPESLVIKPRFRQLHVATIVLAVGLGGYFALYADFGEKETCFSPFRRFYKRKVDEFWSLSEEEKKQLKEQGRL
;
A
#
# COMPACT_ATOMS: atom_id res chain seq x y z
N MET A 1 -14.92 35.66 -44.36
CA MET A 1 -15.15 35.71 -42.91
C MET A 1 -15.32 34.27 -42.47
N ASP A 2 -14.21 33.63 -42.07
CA ASP A 2 -14.18 32.21 -41.71
C ASP A 2 -14.61 32.04 -40.26
N ASN A 3 -15.47 31.05 -39.98
CA ASN A 3 -16.06 30.80 -38.67
C ASN A 3 -14.98 30.23 -37.71
N PRO A 4 -14.64 30.92 -36.59
CA PRO A 4 -13.56 30.52 -35.69
C PRO A 4 -13.86 29.27 -34.85
N ASN A 5 -15.09 28.74 -34.90
CA ASN A 5 -15.51 27.54 -34.15
C ASN A 5 -15.50 26.25 -34.99
N GLN A 6 -14.89 26.27 -36.19
CA GLN A 6 -14.75 25.07 -36.99
C GLN A 6 -13.59 24.22 -36.45
N SER A 7 -13.93 23.26 -35.59
CA SER A 7 -13.02 22.15 -35.24
C SER A 7 -12.39 21.62 -36.54
N PRO A 8 -11.07 21.37 -36.59
CA PRO A 8 -10.43 20.90 -37.81
C PRO A 8 -11.22 19.71 -38.32
N ARG A 9 -11.75 19.86 -39.54
CA ARG A 9 -12.54 18.83 -40.21
C ARG A 9 -11.72 17.55 -40.08
N ASN A 10 -12.26 16.56 -39.37
CA ASN A 10 -11.56 15.31 -39.09
C ASN A 10 -11.38 14.59 -40.43
N GLU A 11 -10.31 14.96 -41.15
CA GLU A 11 -9.94 14.38 -42.42
C GLU A 11 -9.62 12.92 -42.14
N TYR A 12 -10.53 12.06 -42.56
CA TYR A 12 -10.34 10.63 -42.52
C TYR A 12 -9.22 10.31 -43.51
N ILE A 13 -7.98 10.31 -43.04
CA ILE A 13 -6.87 9.81 -43.83
C ILE A 13 -7.16 8.32 -44.00
N PRO A 14 -7.47 7.84 -45.23
CA PRO A 14 -7.74 6.44 -45.44
C PRO A 14 -6.47 5.67 -45.09
N ILE A 15 -6.54 4.97 -43.98
CA ILE A 15 -5.44 4.13 -43.51
C ILE A 15 -5.49 2.86 -44.36
N SER A 16 -4.35 2.38 -44.87
CA SER A 16 -4.31 1.08 -45.54
C SER A 16 -4.85 -0.02 -44.61
N GLU A 17 -5.54 -1.01 -45.19
CA GLU A 17 -6.11 -2.13 -44.42
C GLU A 17 -5.05 -2.82 -43.55
N GLU A 18 -3.82 -2.96 -44.06
CA GLU A 18 -2.69 -3.50 -43.30
C GLU A 18 -2.37 -2.68 -42.04
N ARG A 19 -2.34 -1.35 -42.18
CA ARG A 19 -2.01 -0.45 -41.06
C ARG A 19 -3.16 -0.39 -40.05
N ARG A 20 -4.40 -0.56 -40.51
CA ARG A 20 -5.58 -0.70 -39.65
C ARG A 20 -5.50 -1.98 -38.80
N GLN A 21 -5.15 -3.11 -39.41
CA GLN A 21 -4.96 -4.37 -38.69
C GLN A 21 -3.84 -4.29 -37.64
N ILE A 22 -2.70 -3.65 -37.98
CA ILE A 22 -1.60 -3.41 -37.03
C ILE A 22 -2.06 -2.54 -35.84
N LEU A 23 -2.84 -1.49 -36.12
CA LEU A 23 -3.37 -0.60 -35.08
C LEU A 23 -4.37 -1.32 -34.18
N GLU A 24 -5.28 -2.10 -34.75
CA GLU A 24 -6.27 -2.90 -34.01
C GLU A 24 -5.58 -3.95 -33.15
N GLU A 25 -4.55 -4.62 -33.67
CA GLU A 25 -3.79 -5.60 -32.91
C GLU A 25 -2.98 -4.94 -31.77
N LYS A 26 -2.37 -3.78 -32.03
CA LYS A 26 -1.66 -3.00 -31.02
C LYS A 26 -2.59 -2.48 -29.93
N TYR A 27 -3.81 -2.05 -30.31
CA TYR A 27 -4.85 -1.64 -29.38
C TYR A 27 -5.31 -2.83 -28.53
N ARG A 28 -5.59 -3.99 -29.16
CA ARG A 28 -5.97 -5.22 -28.47
C ARG A 28 -4.91 -5.65 -27.45
N ARG A 29 -3.63 -5.65 -27.84
CA ARG A 29 -2.51 -6.03 -26.94
C ARG A 29 -2.30 -5.08 -25.77
N ARG A 30 -2.68 -3.80 -25.89
CA ARG A 30 -2.43 -2.79 -24.84
C ARG A 30 -3.63 -2.58 -23.94
N ASN A 31 -4.82 -2.49 -24.53
CA ASN A 31 -6.03 -2.07 -23.84
C ASN A 31 -6.96 -3.23 -23.51
N LEU A 32 -6.90 -4.33 -24.26
CA LEU A 32 -7.76 -5.51 -24.05
C LEU A 32 -6.99 -6.73 -23.53
N ALA A 33 -5.66 -6.69 -23.47
CA ALA A 33 -4.87 -7.80 -22.92
C ALA A 33 -4.83 -7.71 -21.39
N PRO A 34 -5.40 -8.67 -20.65
CA PRO A 34 -5.36 -8.70 -19.19
C PRO A 34 -3.93 -8.92 -18.66
N GLU A 35 -3.01 -9.43 -19.50
CA GLU A 35 -1.61 -9.65 -19.12
C GLU A 35 -0.84 -8.35 -18.85
N SER A 36 -1.23 -7.23 -19.48
CA SER A 36 -0.58 -5.93 -19.23
C SER A 36 -0.93 -5.36 -17.84
N LEU A 37 -2.00 -5.87 -17.22
CA LEU A 37 -2.43 -5.55 -15.85
C LEU A 37 -1.79 -6.46 -14.79
N VAL A 38 -1.02 -7.48 -15.20
CA VAL A 38 -0.34 -8.37 -14.28
C VAL A 38 0.83 -7.62 -13.63
N ILE A 39 0.60 -7.16 -12.40
CA ILE A 39 1.62 -6.53 -11.57
C ILE A 39 2.78 -7.52 -11.42
N LYS A 40 3.96 -7.15 -11.91
CA LYS A 40 5.15 -8.01 -11.78
C LYS A 40 5.39 -8.32 -10.29
N PRO A 41 5.83 -9.55 -9.95
CA PRO A 41 5.95 -9.98 -8.55
C PRO A 41 6.82 -9.06 -7.68
N ARG A 42 7.88 -8.46 -8.26
CA ARG A 42 8.74 -7.47 -7.57
C ARG A 42 7.98 -6.18 -7.19
N PHE A 43 7.10 -5.69 -8.06
CA PHE A 43 6.28 -4.51 -7.74
C PHE A 43 5.23 -4.84 -6.68
N ARG A 44 4.71 -6.07 -6.66
CA ARG A 44 3.83 -6.53 -5.58
C ARG A 44 4.56 -6.54 -4.23
N GLN A 45 5.80 -7.03 -4.19
CA GLN A 45 6.64 -7.01 -2.99
C GLN A 45 6.90 -5.58 -2.50
N LEU A 46 7.29 -4.68 -3.41
CA LEU A 46 7.49 -3.27 -3.08
C LEU A 46 6.20 -2.64 -2.54
N HIS A 47 5.05 -2.92 -3.14
CA HIS A 47 3.78 -2.38 -2.68
C HIS A 47 3.44 -2.84 -1.25
N VAL A 48 3.62 -4.13 -0.97
CA VAL A 48 3.43 -4.68 0.39
C VAL A 48 4.42 -4.03 1.37
N ALA A 49 5.70 -3.89 0.99
CA ALA A 49 6.70 -3.24 1.83
C ALA A 49 6.32 -1.80 2.16
N THR A 50 5.84 -1.03 1.17
CA THR A 50 5.39 0.35 1.36
C THR A 50 4.18 0.42 2.29
N ILE A 51 3.21 -0.50 2.16
CA ILE A 51 2.05 -0.57 3.06
C ILE A 51 2.51 -0.84 4.50
N VAL A 52 3.37 -1.84 4.70
CA VAL A 52 3.90 -2.18 6.03
C VAL A 52 4.64 -1.00 6.63
N LEU A 53 5.50 -0.33 5.85
CA LEU A 53 6.22 0.85 6.30
C LEU A 53 5.29 2.01 6.68
N ALA A 54 4.25 2.27 5.88
CA ALA A 54 3.27 3.31 6.16
C ALA A 54 2.48 3.05 7.44
N VAL A 55 2.06 1.80 7.66
CA VAL A 55 1.38 1.39 8.90
C VAL A 55 2.30 1.54 10.10
N GLY A 56 3.56 1.10 9.98
CA GLY A 56 4.56 1.23 11.04
C GLY A 56 4.84 2.69 11.42
N LEU A 57 5.06 3.56 10.43
CA LEU A 57 5.26 5.00 10.64
C LEU A 57 4.01 5.66 11.25
N GLY A 58 2.82 5.33 10.76
CA GLY A 58 1.56 5.83 11.31
C GLY A 58 1.39 5.46 12.78
N GLY A 59 1.68 4.21 13.14
CA GLY A 59 1.68 3.75 14.53
C GLY A 59 2.71 4.48 15.40
N TYR A 60 3.93 4.67 14.89
CA TYR A 60 4.98 5.43 15.59
C TYR A 60 4.55 6.86 15.87
N PHE A 61 4.01 7.57 14.87
CA PHE A 61 3.54 8.95 15.06
C PHE A 61 2.36 9.04 16.02
N ALA A 62 1.43 8.07 15.98
CA ALA A 62 0.32 8.02 16.94
C ALA A 62 0.81 7.86 18.38
N LEU A 63 1.79 6.98 18.62
CA LEU A 63 2.40 6.79 19.94
C LEU A 63 3.22 8.01 20.38
N TYR A 64 3.94 8.63 19.44
CA TYR A 64 4.69 9.86 19.69
C TYR A 64 3.75 11.03 20.05
N ALA A 65 2.60 11.13 19.38
CA ALA A 65 1.59 12.14 19.69
C ALA A 65 0.90 11.91 21.05
N ASP A 66 0.79 10.65 21.50
CA ASP A 66 0.28 10.25 22.82
C ASP A 66 1.37 10.27 23.92
N PHE A 67 2.54 10.86 23.65
CA PHE A 67 3.65 10.90 24.60
C PHE A 67 3.33 11.88 25.74
N GLY A 68 2.98 11.34 26.91
CA GLY A 68 2.65 12.12 28.12
C GLY A 68 1.73 11.35 29.07
N GLU A 69 1.49 11.90 30.26
CA GLU A 69 0.67 11.25 31.30
C GLU A 69 -0.84 11.42 31.09
N LYS A 70 -1.25 12.42 30.30
CA LYS A 70 -2.67 12.70 30.03
C LYS A 70 -3.26 11.71 29.02
N GLU A 71 -4.54 11.42 29.16
CA GLU A 71 -5.27 10.66 28.13
C GLU A 71 -5.52 11.54 26.91
N THR A 72 -5.22 11.00 25.73
CA THR A 72 -5.49 11.62 24.44
C THR A 72 -6.35 10.70 23.57
N CYS A 73 -6.78 11.18 22.40
CA CYS A 73 -7.49 10.36 21.42
C CYS A 73 -6.67 9.15 20.92
N PHE A 74 -5.35 9.14 21.11
CA PHE A 74 -4.46 8.04 20.72
C PHE A 74 -4.16 7.05 21.87
N SER A 75 -4.65 7.32 23.08
CA SER A 75 -4.46 6.42 24.24
C SER A 75 -4.92 4.97 24.03
N PRO A 76 -5.98 4.66 23.26
CA PRO A 76 -6.30 3.28 22.89
C PRO A 76 -5.16 2.57 22.14
N PHE A 77 -4.45 3.26 21.25
CA PHE A 77 -3.31 2.70 20.51
C PHE A 77 -2.13 2.41 21.43
N ARG A 78 -1.84 3.29 22.39
CA ARG A 78 -0.80 3.06 23.41
C ARG A 78 -1.11 1.84 24.28
N ARG A 79 -2.36 1.69 24.74
CA ARG A 79 -2.79 0.52 25.52
C ARG A 79 -2.68 -0.78 24.70
N PHE A 80 -3.09 -0.72 23.43
CA PHE A 80 -2.94 -1.85 22.51
C PHE A 80 -1.48 -2.24 22.30
N TYR A 81 -0.61 -1.26 22.04
CA TYR A 81 0.82 -1.49 21.86
C TYR A 81 1.46 -2.08 23.11
N LYS A 82 1.19 -1.50 24.29
CA LYS A 82 1.70 -2.01 25.56
C LYS A 82 1.29 -3.46 25.79
N ARG A 83 0.01 -3.80 25.58
CA ARG A 83 -0.46 -5.19 25.69
C ARG A 83 0.28 -6.13 24.75
N LYS A 84 0.57 -5.71 23.52
CA LYS A 84 1.31 -6.54 22.55
C LYS A 84 2.77 -6.69 22.91
N VAL A 85 3.41 -5.65 23.43
CA VAL A 85 4.77 -5.74 23.97
C VAL A 85 4.79 -6.70 25.16
N ASP A 86 3.83 -6.59 26.07
CA ASP A 86 3.73 -7.46 27.24
C ASP A 86 3.48 -8.92 26.84
N GLU A 87 2.65 -9.18 25.83
CA GLU A 87 2.32 -10.53 25.35
C GLU A 87 3.45 -11.19 24.55
N PHE A 88 4.16 -10.43 23.71
CA PHE A 88 5.19 -11.00 22.83
C PHE A 88 6.60 -10.88 23.43
N TRP A 89 6.98 -9.70 23.90
CA TRP A 89 8.35 -9.37 24.32
C TRP A 89 8.58 -9.42 25.83
N SER A 90 7.54 -9.51 26.64
CA SER A 90 7.69 -9.72 28.07
C SER A 90 7.46 -11.19 28.43
N LEU A 91 8.16 -11.64 29.47
CA LEU A 91 7.95 -12.98 30.02
C LEU A 91 6.50 -13.09 30.51
N SER A 92 5.82 -14.16 30.12
CA SER A 92 4.54 -14.52 30.71
C SER A 92 4.68 -14.73 32.21
N GLU A 93 3.58 -14.61 32.95
CA GLU A 93 3.62 -14.81 34.41
C GLU A 93 4.08 -16.24 34.79
N GLU A 94 3.83 -17.21 33.92
CA GLU A 94 4.32 -18.59 34.08
C GLU A 94 5.85 -18.68 33.89
N GLU A 95 6.39 -18.03 32.85
CA GLU A 95 7.84 -17.98 32.64
C GLU A 95 8.57 -17.20 33.73
N LYS A 96 7.97 -16.10 34.22
CA LYS A 96 8.49 -15.37 35.39
C LYS A 96 8.52 -16.26 36.63
N LYS A 97 7.48 -17.05 36.85
CA LYS A 97 7.40 -17.98 37.99
C LYS A 97 8.47 -19.07 37.88
N GLN A 98 8.64 -19.67 36.70
CA GLN A 98 9.67 -20.68 36.46
C GLN A 98 11.09 -20.11 36.64
N LEU A 99 11.35 -18.89 36.16
CA LEU A 99 12.66 -18.24 36.33
C LEU A 99 12.95 -17.89 37.80
N LYS A 100 11.93 -17.51 38.56
CA LYS A 100 12.02 -17.27 40.00
C LYS A 100 12.30 -18.56 40.79
N GLU A 101 11.66 -19.67 40.41
CA GLU A 101 11.94 -20.99 40.98
C GLU A 101 13.36 -21.49 40.65
N GLN A 102 13.89 -21.08 39.50
CA GLN A 102 15.29 -21.35 39.10
C GLN A 102 16.32 -20.38 39.72
N GLY A 103 15.89 -19.38 40.51
CA GLY A 103 16.77 -18.39 41.13
C GLY A 103 17.47 -17.45 40.16
N ARG A 104 16.94 -17.28 38.93
CA ARG A 104 17.51 -16.41 37.88
C ARG A 104 16.83 -15.03 37.83
N LEU A 105 15.93 -14.75 38.77
CA LEU A 105 15.09 -13.55 38.87
C LEU A 105 14.98 -13.11 40.33
#